data_AF-A0A3M7G1N0-F1
#
_entry.id   AF-A0A3M7G1N0-F1
#
_cell.length_a   1.000
_cell.length_b   1.000
_cell.length_c   1.000
_cell.angle_alpha   90.00
_cell.angle_beta   90.00
_cell.angle_gamma   90.00
#
_symmetry.space_group_name_H-M   'P 1'
#
loop_
_entity.id
_entity.type
_entity.pdbx_description
1 polymer ?
#
loop_
_entity_poly.entity_id
_entity_poly.type
_entity_poly.pdbx_seq_one_letter_code
_entity_poly.pdbx_strand_id
1 'polypeptide(L)'
;MDSRARILIMTKGRFGEDLCYCMPIVNLKVIRNISSLQLCRARRDGTYDMWARLNFDTYERMALFYNTFVAMKHQDRREIPHENLLDHLELRCDGGEYEIFGGAIKHGELRHALRLFKDRSSGVVRLEASALRGPMRDVPLWTAFVTRYVGDPAWAFYEAGGLVSLAAVRPRPYVFLSGYEPPHRGRDEYLLDFALADAVR
;
A
#
# COMPACT_ATOMS: atom_id res chain seq x y z
N MET A 1 22.36 -1.51 11.47
CA MET A 1 21.25 -0.53 11.50
C MET A 1 20.12 -1.08 12.33
N ASP A 2 19.47 -0.21 13.09
CA ASP A 2 18.30 -0.53 13.89
C ASP A 2 17.06 -0.52 12.98
N SER A 3 16.59 -1.70 12.56
CA SER A 3 15.42 -1.86 11.68
C SER A 3 14.10 -1.60 12.43
N ARG A 4 13.99 -0.44 13.08
CA ARG A 4 12.83 0.02 13.85
C ARG A 4 12.22 1.24 13.18
N ALA A 5 10.98 1.12 12.75
CA ALA A 5 10.21 2.20 12.18
C ALA A 5 9.55 3.05 13.27
N ARG A 6 9.63 4.38 13.11
CA ARG A 6 9.00 5.37 13.98
C ARG A 6 8.38 6.46 13.14
N ILE A 7 7.29 7.03 13.63
CA ILE A 7 6.71 8.24 13.08
C ILE A 7 7.04 9.42 14.00
N LEU A 8 7.46 10.52 13.38
CA LEU A 8 7.80 11.77 14.02
C LEU A 8 6.81 12.84 13.52
N ILE A 9 6.15 13.52 14.45
CA ILE A 9 5.29 14.68 14.14
C ILE A 9 5.85 15.87 14.91
N MET A 10 6.16 16.93 14.17
CA MET A 10 6.60 18.21 14.72
C MET A 10 5.50 19.24 14.50
N THR A 11 5.18 20.01 15.53
CA THR A 11 4.16 21.05 15.47
C THR A 11 4.55 22.22 16.37
N LYS A 12 3.95 23.39 16.15
CA LYS A 12 4.09 24.53 17.04
C LYS A 12 3.05 24.45 18.15
N GLY A 13 3.50 24.62 19.38
CA GLY A 13 2.63 24.75 20.53
C GLY A 13 1.96 26.13 20.58
N ARG A 14 1.13 26.34 21.61
CA ARG A 14 0.32 27.57 21.73
C ARG A 14 1.17 28.81 21.93
N PHE A 15 2.40 28.66 22.43
CA PHE A 15 3.34 29.74 22.68
C PHE A 15 4.48 29.78 21.64
N GLY A 16 4.33 29.07 20.51
CA GLY A 16 5.32 29.03 19.44
C GLY A 16 6.49 28.08 19.68
N GLU A 17 6.47 27.32 20.76
CA GLU A 17 7.45 26.28 21.07
C GLU A 17 7.37 25.12 20.07
N ASP A 18 8.52 24.51 19.75
CA ASP A 18 8.55 23.29 18.92
C ASP A 18 8.18 22.08 19.77
N LEU A 19 7.04 21.48 19.45
CA LEU A 19 6.56 20.24 20.05
C LEU A 19 6.91 19.06 19.14
N CYS A 20 7.48 18.02 19.73
CA CYS A 20 7.94 16.83 19.04
C CYS A 20 7.25 15.59 19.61
N TYR A 21 6.51 14.87 18.77
CA TYR A 21 5.84 13.63 19.12
C TYR A 21 6.44 12.49 18.31
N CYS A 22 6.89 11.43 18.99
CA CYS A 22 7.52 10.27 18.36
C CYS A 22 6.87 8.98 18.85
N MET A 23 6.51 8.09 17.93
CA MET A 23 5.88 6.82 18.25
C MET A 23 6.42 5.69 17.36
N PRO A 24 6.70 4.49 17.91
CA PRO A 24 6.87 3.29 17.12
C PRO A 24 5.67 3.00 16.23
N ILE A 25 5.90 2.71 14.95
CA ILE A 25 4.81 2.37 14.02
C ILE A 25 4.08 1.09 14.45
N VAL A 26 4.81 0.11 15.02
CA VAL A 26 4.24 -1.14 15.55
C VAL A 26 3.21 -0.93 16.68
N ASN A 27 3.21 0.23 17.34
CA ASN A 27 2.28 0.56 18.42
C ASN A 27 1.04 1.35 17.94
N LEU A 28 0.92 1.59 16.64
CA LEU A 28 -0.14 2.38 16.04
C LEU A 28 -0.89 1.56 15.01
N LYS A 29 -2.22 1.61 15.04
CA LYS A 29 -3.10 1.21 13.93
C LYS A 29 -3.34 2.41 13.03
N VAL A 30 -3.36 2.23 11.72
CA VAL A 30 -3.80 3.26 10.77
C VAL A 30 -5.22 2.96 10.31
N ILE A 31 -6.15 3.89 10.47
CA ILE A 31 -7.56 3.74 10.09
C ILE A 31 -7.91 4.84 9.11
N ARG A 32 -8.52 4.49 7.97
CA ARG A 32 -9.03 5.49 7.03
C ARG A 32 -10.33 6.10 7.54
N ASN A 33 -10.44 7.41 7.41
CA ASN A 33 -11.67 8.14 7.60
C ASN A 33 -11.80 9.23 6.53
N ILE A 34 -12.63 8.98 5.51
CA ILE A 34 -12.81 9.86 4.34
C ILE A 34 -11.47 10.11 3.62
N SER A 35 -10.95 11.34 3.68
CA SER A 35 -9.68 11.81 3.11
C SER A 35 -8.58 11.96 4.16
N SER A 36 -8.74 11.30 5.31
CA SER A 36 -7.78 11.34 6.41
C SER A 36 -7.38 9.94 6.85
N LEU A 37 -6.17 9.83 7.40
CA LEU A 37 -5.71 8.65 8.12
C LEU A 37 -5.59 9.00 9.60
N GLN A 38 -6.30 8.24 10.43
CA GLN A 38 -6.21 8.30 11.88
C GLN A 38 -5.18 7.28 12.34
N LEU A 39 -4.18 7.75 13.09
CA LEU A 39 -3.18 6.90 13.73
C LEU A 39 -3.60 6.71 15.17
N CYS A 40 -3.89 5.47 15.53
CA CYS A 40 -4.55 5.13 16.78
C CYS A 40 -3.72 4.18 17.62
N ARG A 41 -3.71 4.37 18.94
CA ARG A 41 -3.18 3.40 19.89
C ARG A 41 -4.31 2.45 20.29
N ALA A 42 -4.02 1.16 20.35
CA ALA A 42 -4.96 0.17 20.88
C ALA A 42 -4.94 0.18 22.41
N ARG A 43 -6.13 0.13 23.02
CA ARG A 43 -6.33 -0.10 24.46
C ARG A 43 -6.57 -1.59 24.73
N ARG A 44 -6.40 -1.99 26.00
CA ARG A 44 -6.64 -3.38 26.45
C ARG A 44 -8.10 -3.82 26.32
N ASP A 45 -9.03 -2.87 26.30
CA ASP A 45 -10.47 -3.12 26.14
C ASP A 45 -10.90 -3.23 24.65
N GLY A 46 -9.95 -3.17 23.71
CA GLY A 46 -10.22 -3.23 22.28
C GLY A 46 -10.59 -1.90 21.63
N THR A 47 -10.68 -0.82 22.40
CA THR A 47 -10.95 0.51 21.87
C THR A 47 -9.66 1.21 21.38
N TYR A 48 -9.84 2.29 20.61
CA TYR A 48 -8.74 3.02 19.98
C TYR A 48 -8.67 4.46 20.46
N ASP A 49 -7.48 4.90 20.85
CA ASP A 49 -7.16 6.30 21.11
C ASP A 49 -6.46 6.93 19.92
N MET A 50 -7.07 7.94 19.31
CA MET A 50 -6.43 8.71 18.26
C MET A 50 -5.19 9.43 18.81
N TRP A 51 -4.02 9.11 18.26
CA TRP A 51 -2.75 9.76 18.54
C TRP A 51 -2.49 10.91 17.57
N ALA A 52 -2.80 10.71 16.30
CA ALA A 52 -2.70 11.75 15.27
C ALA A 52 -3.75 11.55 14.18
N ARG A 53 -4.05 12.63 13.46
CA ARG A 53 -4.85 12.61 12.23
C ARG A 53 -4.07 13.32 11.14
N LEU A 54 -3.88 12.63 10.02
CA LEU A 54 -3.24 13.17 8.83
C LEU A 54 -4.32 13.40 7.79
N ASN A 55 -4.51 14.65 7.36
CA ASN A 55 -5.44 15.00 6.29
C ASN A 55 -4.68 15.05 4.97
N PHE A 56 -5.26 14.48 3.93
CA PHE A 56 -4.66 14.44 2.59
C PHE A 56 -5.55 15.19 1.61
N ASP A 57 -4.91 15.94 0.73
CA ASP A 57 -5.57 16.67 -0.37
C ASP A 57 -5.91 15.75 -1.54
N THR A 58 -5.20 14.63 -1.65
CA THR A 58 -5.34 13.65 -2.73
C THR A 58 -5.36 12.24 -2.15
N TYR A 59 -6.19 11.38 -2.73
CA TYR A 59 -6.23 9.96 -2.35
C TYR A 59 -4.88 9.28 -2.63
N GLU A 60 -4.17 9.66 -3.68
CA GLU A 60 -2.87 9.11 -4.02
C GLU A 60 -1.85 9.30 -2.89
N ARG A 61 -1.77 10.49 -2.30
CA ARG A 61 -0.87 10.74 -1.16
C ARG A 61 -1.30 9.97 0.07
N MET A 62 -2.61 9.85 0.31
CA MET A 62 -3.15 9.05 1.41
C MET A 62 -2.79 7.57 1.26
N ALA A 63 -3.04 6.98 0.09
CA ALA A 63 -2.74 5.59 -0.21
C ALA A 63 -1.22 5.31 -0.14
N LEU A 64 -0.37 6.23 -0.63
CA LEU A 64 1.08 6.11 -0.51
C LEU A 64 1.55 6.11 0.94
N PHE A 65 1.02 7.04 1.75
CA PHE A 65 1.34 7.07 3.17
C PHE A 65 0.91 5.76 3.86
N TYR A 66 -0.33 5.31 3.61
CA TYR A 66 -0.85 4.07 4.18
C TYR A 66 0.03 2.87 3.79
N ASN A 67 0.32 2.68 2.50
CA ASN A 67 1.12 1.55 2.03
C ASN A 67 2.53 1.58 2.61
N THR A 68 3.14 2.76 2.70
CA THR A 68 4.45 2.95 3.34
C THR A 68 4.40 2.58 4.82
N PHE A 69 3.37 3.05 5.54
CA PHE A 69 3.16 2.76 6.95
C PHE A 69 3.04 1.25 7.19
N VAL A 70 2.18 0.56 6.44
CA VAL A 70 1.96 -0.90 6.56
C VAL A 70 3.23 -1.68 6.22
N ALA A 71 3.91 -1.32 5.14
CA ALA A 71 5.14 -1.98 4.73
C ALA A 71 6.26 -1.80 5.77
N MET A 72 6.48 -0.58 6.26
CA MET A 72 7.49 -0.30 7.29
C MET A 72 7.17 -1.01 8.61
N LYS A 73 5.88 -1.13 8.97
CA LYS A 73 5.45 -1.83 10.17
C LYS A 73 5.82 -3.30 10.16
N HIS A 74 5.61 -3.99 9.03
CA HIS A 74 5.91 -5.41 8.89
C HIS A 74 7.41 -5.67 8.65
N GLN A 75 8.17 -4.65 8.25
CA GLN A 75 9.64 -4.71 8.17
C GLN A 75 10.33 -4.33 9.49
N ASP A 76 9.56 -3.91 10.50
CA ASP A 76 10.09 -3.66 11.84
C ASP A 76 10.46 -4.99 12.52
N ARG A 77 11.61 -5.03 13.18
CA ARG A 77 12.06 -6.24 13.89
C ARG A 77 11.26 -6.56 15.15
N ARG A 78 10.47 -5.61 15.65
CA ARG A 78 9.60 -5.82 16.81
C ARG A 78 8.32 -6.50 16.36
N GLU A 79 7.84 -7.42 17.16
CA GLU A 79 6.51 -8.00 16.97
C GLU A 79 5.44 -6.93 17.18
N ILE A 80 4.36 -7.04 16.41
CA ILE A 80 3.17 -6.23 16.59
C ILE A 80 2.52 -6.67 17.91
N PRO A 81 2.38 -5.80 18.92
CA PRO A 81 2.05 -6.23 20.28
C PRO A 81 0.70 -6.93 20.46
N HIS A 82 -0.27 -6.67 19.57
CA HIS A 82 -1.62 -7.22 19.66
C HIS A 82 -2.31 -7.20 18.28
N GLU A 83 -3.23 -8.13 18.04
CA GLU A 83 -3.97 -8.26 16.77
C GLU A 83 -4.77 -7.00 16.39
N ASN A 84 -5.36 -6.32 17.38
CA ASN A 84 -5.99 -4.99 17.20
C ASN A 84 -5.07 -3.94 16.56
N LEU A 85 -3.75 -4.13 16.60
CA LEU A 85 -2.82 -3.23 15.91
C LEU A 85 -2.53 -3.69 14.48
N LEU A 86 -3.08 -4.78 13.97
CA LEU A 86 -2.93 -5.14 12.56
C LEU A 86 -3.73 -4.19 11.66
N ASP A 87 -3.17 -3.84 10.50
CA ASP A 87 -3.79 -2.94 9.53
C ASP A 87 -4.41 -3.81 8.41
N HIS A 88 -5.67 -4.21 8.59
CA HIS A 88 -6.32 -5.13 7.68
C HIS A 88 -7.10 -4.37 6.61
N LEU A 89 -6.42 -4.07 5.50
CA LEU A 89 -7.04 -3.50 4.29
C LEU A 89 -7.87 -2.24 4.60
N GLU A 90 -7.37 -1.38 5.48
CA GLU A 90 -8.13 -0.26 6.07
C GLU A 90 -8.54 0.80 5.05
N LEU A 91 -7.92 0.82 3.87
CA LEU A 91 -8.36 1.65 2.75
C LEU A 91 -9.69 1.19 2.14
N ARG A 92 -10.08 -0.08 2.35
CA ARG A 92 -11.32 -0.72 1.84
C ARG A 92 -12.54 -0.52 2.75
N CYS A 93 -12.53 0.52 3.59
CA CYS A 93 -13.66 0.89 4.43
C CYS A 93 -14.89 1.27 3.60
N ASP A 94 -16.03 1.49 4.26
CA ASP A 94 -17.20 2.07 3.60
C ASP A 94 -16.84 3.44 2.99
N GLY A 95 -17.28 3.68 1.76
CA GLY A 95 -16.85 4.84 0.95
C GLY A 95 -15.37 4.85 0.52
N GLY A 96 -14.60 3.82 0.87
CA GLY A 96 -13.18 3.67 0.55
C GLY A 96 -12.90 3.08 -0.84
N GLU A 97 -11.74 2.44 -0.99
CA GLU A 97 -11.39 1.75 -2.22
C GLU A 97 -12.04 0.36 -2.29
N TYR A 98 -12.30 -0.12 -3.50
CA TYR A 98 -12.78 -1.47 -3.73
C TYR A 98 -11.95 -2.15 -4.82
N GLU A 99 -11.84 -3.46 -4.72
CA GLU A 99 -11.12 -4.28 -5.69
C GLU A 99 -11.98 -4.44 -6.95
N ILE A 100 -11.45 -4.02 -8.09
CA ILE A 100 -12.05 -4.25 -9.42
C ILE A 100 -11.61 -5.61 -9.95
N PHE A 101 -10.36 -5.96 -9.70
CA PHE A 101 -9.74 -7.17 -10.23
C PHE A 101 -8.64 -7.66 -9.28
N GLY A 102 -8.49 -8.98 -9.20
CA GLY A 102 -7.42 -9.66 -8.49
C GLY A 102 -6.91 -10.84 -9.30
N GLY A 103 -5.58 -10.99 -9.36
CA GLY A 103 -4.94 -12.08 -10.08
C GLY A 103 -3.55 -12.40 -9.51
N ALA A 104 -3.07 -13.61 -9.75
CA ALA A 104 -1.72 -13.99 -9.36
C ALA A 104 -0.74 -13.63 -10.49
N ILE A 105 0.37 -12.98 -10.15
CA ILE A 105 1.49 -12.74 -11.06
C ILE A 105 2.77 -13.43 -10.56
N LYS A 106 3.69 -13.68 -11.48
CA LYS A 106 4.97 -14.34 -11.26
C LYS A 106 6.11 -13.33 -11.39
N HIS A 107 7.14 -13.48 -10.57
CA HIS A 107 8.42 -12.80 -10.75
C HIS A 107 9.55 -13.78 -10.37
N GLY A 108 10.10 -14.46 -11.37
CA GLY A 108 10.96 -15.63 -11.14
C GLY A 108 10.19 -16.69 -10.32
N GLU A 109 10.79 -17.11 -9.20
CA GLU A 109 10.17 -18.05 -8.26
C GLU A 109 9.12 -17.40 -7.34
N LEU A 110 9.05 -16.07 -7.30
CA LEU A 110 8.09 -15.36 -6.45
C LEU A 110 6.70 -15.39 -7.07
N ARG A 111 5.71 -15.48 -6.19
CA ARG A 111 4.28 -15.36 -6.53
C ARG A 111 3.70 -14.16 -5.79
N HIS A 112 3.05 -13.27 -6.52
CA HIS A 112 2.43 -12.08 -5.98
C HIS A 112 0.93 -12.08 -6.25
N ALA A 113 0.16 -11.52 -5.32
CA ALA A 113 -1.21 -11.12 -5.59
C ALA A 113 -1.16 -9.71 -6.19
N LEU A 114 -1.58 -9.56 -7.44
CA LEU A 114 -1.81 -8.28 -8.08
C LEU A 114 -3.28 -7.91 -7.94
N ARG A 115 -3.56 -6.69 -7.49
CA ARG A 115 -4.91 -6.18 -7.31
C ARG A 115 -5.04 -4.82 -7.97
N LEU A 116 -6.18 -4.61 -8.63
CA LEU A 116 -6.60 -3.33 -9.17
C LEU A 116 -7.67 -2.75 -8.26
N PHE A 117 -7.39 -1.61 -7.64
CA PHE A 117 -8.33 -0.89 -6.80
C PHE A 117 -8.85 0.35 -7.48
N LYS A 118 -10.09 0.70 -7.16
CA LYS A 118 -10.65 2.02 -7.43
C LYS A 118 -11.22 2.64 -6.17
N ASP A 119 -10.84 3.88 -5.91
CA ASP A 119 -11.40 4.66 -4.82
C ASP A 119 -12.79 5.18 -5.18
N ARG A 120 -13.78 4.96 -4.31
CA ARG A 120 -15.17 5.40 -4.58
C ARG A 120 -15.30 6.90 -4.65
N SER A 121 -14.60 7.61 -3.76
CA SER A 121 -14.76 9.06 -3.60
C SER A 121 -14.05 9.88 -4.69
N SER A 122 -12.85 9.47 -5.08
CA SER A 122 -12.01 10.19 -6.04
C SER A 122 -12.04 9.58 -7.45
N GLY A 123 -12.48 8.33 -7.58
CA GLY A 123 -12.42 7.57 -8.84
C GLY A 123 -11.01 7.12 -9.23
N VAL A 124 -9.99 7.43 -8.43
CA VAL A 124 -8.59 7.08 -8.67
C VAL A 124 -8.44 5.57 -8.75
N VAL A 125 -7.66 5.10 -9.73
CA VAL A 125 -7.37 3.69 -9.97
C VAL A 125 -5.91 3.41 -9.68
N ARG A 126 -5.62 2.37 -8.89
CA ARG A 126 -4.25 1.93 -8.58
C ARG A 126 -4.08 0.43 -8.71
N LEU A 127 -2.89 0.03 -9.16
CA LEU A 127 -2.39 -1.32 -9.02
C LEU A 127 -1.65 -1.46 -7.69
N GLU A 128 -1.74 -2.64 -7.10
CA GLU A 128 -0.98 -3.06 -5.91
C GLU A 128 -0.51 -4.48 -6.10
N ALA A 129 0.76 -4.75 -5.77
CA ALA A 129 1.23 -6.11 -5.58
C ALA A 129 1.59 -6.36 -4.12
N SER A 130 1.21 -7.54 -3.61
CA SER A 130 1.66 -8.08 -2.33
C SER A 130 2.13 -9.53 -2.51
N ALA A 131 2.71 -10.15 -1.48
CA ALA A 131 2.99 -11.58 -1.52
C ALA A 131 1.68 -12.37 -1.76
N LEU A 132 1.72 -13.44 -2.57
CA LEU A 132 0.51 -14.24 -2.81
C LEU A 132 0.05 -15.00 -1.56
N ARG A 133 1.00 -15.45 -0.73
CA ARG A 133 0.77 -16.29 0.45
C ARG A 133 1.73 -15.93 1.57
N GLY A 134 1.45 -16.47 2.76
CA GLY A 134 2.29 -16.31 3.94
C GLY A 134 2.00 -15.03 4.74
N PRO A 135 2.82 -14.72 5.75
CA PRO A 135 2.58 -13.62 6.68
C PRO A 135 2.53 -12.24 6.02
N MET A 136 3.18 -12.08 4.86
CA MET A 136 3.26 -10.80 4.13
C MET A 136 2.18 -10.62 3.06
N ARG A 137 1.14 -11.48 3.04
CA ARG A 137 0.14 -11.49 1.95
C ARG A 137 -0.69 -10.21 1.84
N ASP A 138 -0.80 -9.46 2.93
CA ASP A 138 -1.55 -8.20 3.03
C ASP A 138 -0.61 -6.98 3.16
N VAL A 139 0.69 -7.18 2.93
CA VAL A 139 1.72 -6.14 2.99
C VAL A 139 2.08 -5.71 1.57
N PRO A 140 1.95 -4.42 1.22
CA PRO A 140 2.21 -3.96 -0.14
C PRO A 140 3.71 -4.03 -0.46
N LEU A 141 4.06 -4.68 -1.57
CA LEU A 141 5.40 -4.67 -2.15
C LEU A 141 5.61 -3.42 -3.00
N TRP A 142 4.62 -3.11 -3.84
CA TRP A 142 4.61 -1.89 -4.64
C TRP A 142 3.18 -1.46 -5.01
N THR A 143 3.03 -0.19 -5.33
CA THR A 143 1.78 0.36 -5.90
C THR A 143 2.06 1.31 -7.06
N ALA A 144 1.15 1.38 -8.02
CA ALA A 144 1.23 2.33 -9.14
C ALA A 144 -0.15 2.92 -9.41
N PHE A 145 -0.23 4.24 -9.55
CA PHE A 145 -1.48 4.93 -9.91
C PHE A 145 -1.63 4.96 -11.42
N VAL A 146 -2.76 4.46 -11.91
CA VAL A 146 -3.00 4.29 -13.35
C VAL A 146 -4.19 5.07 -13.86
N THR A 147 -4.85 5.88 -13.02
CA THR A 147 -6.05 6.67 -13.35
C THR A 147 -5.96 7.38 -14.70
N ARG A 148 -4.83 8.06 -14.96
CA ARG A 148 -4.63 8.85 -16.18
C ARG A 148 -4.51 8.02 -17.46
N TYR A 149 -4.32 6.72 -17.33
CA TYR A 149 -4.17 5.80 -18.45
C TYR A 149 -5.41 4.97 -18.73
N VAL A 150 -6.38 4.91 -17.82
CA VAL A 150 -7.52 3.98 -17.95
C VAL A 150 -8.25 4.10 -19.30
N GLY A 151 -8.22 5.27 -19.94
CA GLY A 151 -8.79 5.49 -21.28
C GLY A 151 -7.84 5.37 -22.47
N ASP A 152 -6.54 5.12 -22.26
CA ASP A 152 -5.51 5.05 -23.32
C ASP A 152 -5.26 3.59 -23.74
N PRO A 153 -5.78 3.09 -24.87
CA PRO A 153 -5.64 1.68 -25.23
C PRO A 153 -4.18 1.19 -25.36
N ALA A 154 -3.19 2.09 -25.44
CA ALA A 154 -1.78 1.73 -25.53
C ALA A 154 -1.08 1.58 -24.15
N TRP A 155 -1.74 1.88 -23.03
CA TRP A 155 -1.10 1.85 -21.71
C TRP A 155 -0.79 0.44 -21.19
N ALA A 156 -1.61 -0.53 -21.61
CA ALA A 156 -1.46 -1.93 -21.27
C ALA A 156 -1.62 -2.78 -22.53
N PHE A 157 -0.66 -3.66 -22.80
CA PHE A 157 -0.68 -4.53 -23.96
C PHE A 157 -0.53 -5.98 -23.50
N TYR A 158 -1.45 -6.83 -23.95
CA TYR A 158 -1.32 -8.27 -23.76
C TYR A 158 -0.38 -8.81 -24.84
N GLU A 159 0.79 -9.30 -24.42
CA GLU A 159 1.79 -9.85 -25.34
C GLU A 159 1.38 -11.29 -25.74
N ALA A 160 1.65 -12.28 -24.89
CA ALA A 160 1.26 -13.67 -25.06
C ALA A 160 1.46 -14.45 -23.75
N GLY A 161 0.82 -15.60 -23.61
CA GLY A 161 1.12 -16.54 -22.51
C GLY A 161 0.81 -16.00 -21.10
N GLY A 162 -0.08 -15.02 -20.97
CA GLY A 162 -0.37 -14.36 -19.69
C GLY A 162 0.50 -13.13 -19.41
N LEU A 163 1.46 -12.80 -20.26
CA LEU A 163 2.29 -11.61 -20.10
C LEU A 163 1.54 -10.35 -20.55
N VAL A 164 1.49 -9.35 -19.65
CA VAL A 164 0.96 -8.02 -19.93
C VAL A 164 2.06 -6.99 -19.69
N SER A 165 2.39 -6.19 -20.70
CA SER A 165 3.29 -5.04 -20.59
C SER A 165 2.53 -3.76 -20.30
N LEU A 166 2.99 -2.98 -19.32
CA LEU A 166 2.48 -1.66 -18.98
C LEU A 166 3.44 -0.60 -19.49
N ALA A 167 3.06 0.09 -20.56
CA ALA A 167 3.84 1.17 -21.15
C ALA A 167 3.60 2.49 -20.42
N ALA A 168 4.65 3.29 -20.28
CA ALA A 168 4.57 4.69 -19.87
C ALA A 168 3.92 4.98 -18.50
N VAL A 169 3.86 3.99 -17.58
CA VAL A 169 3.36 4.20 -16.22
C VAL A 169 4.30 5.13 -15.45
N ARG A 170 3.98 6.42 -15.49
CA ARG A 170 4.48 7.48 -14.63
C ARG A 170 3.43 8.01 -13.64
N PRO A 171 3.85 8.40 -12.41
CA PRO A 171 5.17 8.11 -11.85
C PRO A 171 5.43 6.61 -11.79
N ARG A 172 6.70 6.22 -11.72
CA ARG A 172 7.07 4.80 -11.59
C ARG A 172 6.37 4.19 -10.38
N PRO A 173 6.13 2.87 -10.37
CA PRO A 173 5.64 2.17 -9.21
C PRO A 173 6.45 2.53 -7.97
N TYR A 174 5.75 2.86 -6.90
CA TYR A 174 6.33 3.11 -5.59
C TYR A 174 6.59 1.77 -4.94
N VAL A 175 7.85 1.48 -4.65
CA VAL A 175 8.30 0.21 -4.08
C VAL A 175 8.59 0.39 -2.60
N PHE A 176 8.07 -0.51 -1.77
CA PHE A 176 8.15 -0.41 -0.30
C PHE A 176 9.11 -1.42 0.34
N LEU A 177 9.66 -2.34 -0.45
CA LEU A 177 10.64 -3.32 0.00
C LEU A 177 12.02 -3.00 -0.58
N SER A 178 13.01 -2.82 0.29
CA SER A 178 14.39 -2.52 -0.15
C SER A 178 14.97 -3.68 -0.97
N GLY A 179 15.59 -3.35 -2.11
CA GLY A 179 16.18 -4.34 -3.02
C GLY A 179 15.18 -5.09 -3.90
N TYR A 180 13.88 -4.85 -3.76
CA TYR A 180 12.88 -5.34 -4.70
C TYR A 180 12.75 -4.37 -5.87
N GLU A 181 12.65 -4.91 -7.09
CA GLU A 181 12.29 -4.15 -8.28
C GLU A 181 11.12 -4.87 -8.98
N PRO A 182 10.01 -4.18 -9.29
CA PRO A 182 8.95 -4.76 -10.11
C PRO A 182 9.53 -5.18 -11.47
N PRO A 183 9.09 -6.32 -12.03
CA PRO A 183 9.60 -6.77 -13.34
C PRO A 183 9.44 -5.66 -14.38
N HIS A 184 10.51 -5.38 -15.11
CA HIS A 184 10.50 -4.35 -16.14
C HIS A 184 11.38 -4.75 -17.33
N ARG A 185 11.02 -4.25 -18.51
CA ARG A 185 11.82 -4.27 -19.72
C ARG A 185 12.35 -2.86 -19.96
N GLY A 186 13.65 -2.72 -20.18
CA GLY A 186 14.25 -1.39 -20.32
C GLY A 186 14.00 -0.52 -19.08
N ARG A 187 13.62 0.75 -19.27
CA ARG A 187 13.60 1.75 -18.19
C ARG A 187 12.22 2.09 -17.62
N ASP A 188 11.15 1.97 -18.41
CA ASP A 188 9.81 2.48 -18.05
C ASP A 188 8.66 1.56 -18.54
N GLU A 189 8.96 0.32 -18.93
CA GLU A 189 7.97 -0.67 -19.34
C GLU A 189 7.91 -1.76 -18.28
N TYR A 190 6.80 -1.87 -17.56
CA TYR A 190 6.63 -2.85 -16.49
C TYR A 190 5.95 -4.11 -17.01
N LEU A 191 6.37 -5.27 -16.51
CA LEU A 191 5.87 -6.56 -16.95
C LEU A 191 5.04 -7.21 -15.85
N LEU A 192 3.84 -7.65 -16.21
CA LEU A 192 2.94 -8.43 -15.38
C LEU A 192 2.81 -9.82 -16.00
N ASP A 193 3.60 -10.77 -15.53
CA ASP A 193 3.49 -12.17 -15.95
C ASP A 193 2.39 -12.85 -15.12
N PHE A 194 1.17 -12.89 -15.65
CA PHE A 194 0.08 -13.55 -14.95
C PHE A 194 0.32 -15.05 -14.89
N ALA A 195 0.14 -15.61 -13.70
CA ALA A 195 0.03 -17.04 -13.59
C ALA A 195 -1.22 -17.47 -14.34
N LEU A 196 -1.03 -18.00 -15.55
CA LEU A 196 -2.01 -18.87 -16.19
C LEU A 196 -2.47 -19.84 -15.11
N ALA A 197 -3.79 -19.95 -14.93
CA ALA A 197 -4.33 -20.90 -14.00
C ALA A 197 -3.67 -22.24 -14.31
N ASP A 198 -2.89 -22.79 -13.36
CA ASP A 198 -2.98 -24.23 -13.17
C ASP A 198 -4.48 -24.43 -12.99
N ALA A 199 -5.14 -24.94 -14.04
CA ALA A 199 -6.58 -25.09 -14.09
C ALA A 199 -7.02 -25.61 -12.73
N VAL A 200 -7.76 -24.76 -12.00
CA VAL A 200 -8.22 -25.05 -10.64
C VAL A 200 -8.84 -26.45 -10.69
N ARG A 201 -8.16 -27.41 -10.06
CA ARG A 201 -8.70 -28.72 -9.73
C ARG A 201 -9.04 -28.71 -8.25
#